data_AF-A0A958R7Y1-F1
#
_entry.id   AF-A0A958R7Y1-F1
#
_cell.length_a   1.000
_cell.length_b   1.000
_cell.length_c   1.000
_cell.angle_alpha   90.00
_cell.angle_beta   90.00
_cell.angle_gamma   90.00
#
_symmetry.space_group_name_H-M   'P 1'
#
loop_
_entity.id
_entity.type
_entity.pdbx_description
1 polymer ?
#
loop_
_entity_poly.entity_id
_entity_poly.type
_entity_poly.pdbx_seq_one_letter_code
_entity_poly.pdbx_strand_id
1 'polypeptide(L)'
;MSLDLNANKMIIPIVLLGLFKIYAQNNRLETLELGLIPITVNDSIRDYPDATKQQLKKVFANVEIIGLGENTHQDGATFREKTRLIKFLHEEMG
;
A
#
# COMPACT_ATOMS: atom_id res chain seq x y z
N MET A 1 44.05 -0.56 -38.58
CA MET A 1 42.67 -0.65 -38.05
C MET A 1 42.70 -0.09 -36.63
N SER A 2 42.82 1.23 -36.53
CA SER A 2 42.92 1.98 -35.29
C SER A 2 41.51 2.17 -34.73
N LEU A 3 41.14 1.34 -33.75
CA LEU A 3 39.91 1.54 -32.98
C LEU A 3 40.04 2.89 -32.28
N ASP A 4 39.15 3.82 -32.63
CA ASP A 4 39.09 5.16 -32.08
C ASP A 4 38.93 5.11 -30.56
N LEU A 5 40.04 5.29 -29.85
CA LEU A 5 40.13 5.26 -28.39
C LEU A 5 39.25 6.35 -27.74
N ASN A 6 38.88 7.37 -28.52
CA ASN A 6 38.07 8.50 -28.08
C ASN A 6 36.56 8.18 -28.04
N ALA A 7 36.08 7.31 -28.93
CA ALA A 7 34.69 6.85 -28.92
C ALA A 7 34.40 6.00 -27.66
N ASN A 8 35.34 5.13 -27.28
CA ASN A 8 35.22 4.32 -26.06
C ASN A 8 35.19 5.16 -24.77
N LYS A 9 35.93 6.29 -24.72
CA LYS A 9 35.90 7.19 -23.56
C LYS A 9 34.55 7.90 -23.37
N MET A 10 33.76 8.07 -24.43
CA MET A 10 32.44 8.70 -24.39
C MET A 10 31.30 7.70 -24.14
N ILE A 11 31.46 6.44 -24.57
CA ILE A 11 30.45 5.37 -24.40
C ILE A 11 30.42 4.84 -22.96
N ILE A 12 31.59 4.70 -22.31
CA ILE A 12 31.69 4.20 -20.92
C ILE A 12 30.86 5.02 -19.91
N PRO A 13 30.92 6.37 -19.87
CA PRO A 13 30.13 7.13 -18.91
C PRO A 13 28.62 7.04 -19.17
N ILE A 14 28.18 6.91 -20.42
CA ILE A 14 26.76 6.78 -20.79
C ILE A 14 26.19 5.44 -20.31
N VAL A 15 26.95 4.35 -20.48
CA VAL A 15 26.57 3.03 -19.97
C VAL A 15 26.55 3.02 -18.43
N LEU A 16 27.51 3.68 -17.79
CA LEU A 16 27.60 3.76 -16.33
C LEU A 16 26.42 4.57 -15.72
N LEU A 17 25.98 5.65 -16.37
CA LEU A 17 24.83 6.46 -15.95
C LEU A 17 23.49 5.72 -16.09
N GLY A 18 23.37 4.79 -17.05
CA GLY A 18 22.17 3.96 -17.22
C GLY A 18 21.91 2.98 -16.08
N LEU A 19 22.96 2.48 -15.43
CA LEU A 19 22.86 1.46 -14.38
C LEU A 19 22.41 2.02 -13.02
N PHE A 20 22.64 3.31 -12.74
CA PHE A 20 22.23 3.93 -11.47
C PHE A 20 20.72 4.14 -11.34
N LYS A 21 19.99 4.29 -12.45
CA LYS A 21 18.55 4.57 -12.43
C LYS A 21 17.71 3.36 -11.98
N ILE A 22 18.23 2.14 -12.09
CA ILE A 22 17.47 0.91 -11.87
C ILE A 22 17.30 0.59 -10.37
N TYR A 23 18.27 0.97 -9.53
CA TYR A 23 18.22 0.65 -8.09
C TYR A 23 17.28 1.55 -7.26
N ALA A 24 16.92 2.74 -7.75
CA ALA A 24 16.18 3.72 -6.94
C ALA A 24 14.66 3.49 -6.87
N GLN A 25 14.07 2.69 -7.78
CA GLN A 25 12.60 2.58 -7.92
C GLN A 25 11.97 1.43 -7.13
N ASN A 26 12.76 0.49 -6.59
CA ASN A 26 12.23 -0.77 -6.05
C ASN A 26 11.81 -0.72 -4.57
N ASN A 27 12.37 0.20 -3.78
CA ASN A 27 12.19 0.18 -2.30
C ASN A 27 10.80 0.64 -1.82
N ARG A 28 9.99 1.26 -2.70
CA ARG A 28 8.69 1.81 -2.32
C ARG A 28 7.65 0.73 -2.03
N LEU A 29 7.70 -0.41 -2.72
CA LEU A 29 6.73 -1.50 -2.54
C LEU A 29 7.00 -2.28 -1.25
N GLU A 30 8.26 -2.60 -0.99
CA GLU A 30 8.69 -3.31 0.24
C GLU A 30 8.35 -2.54 1.51
N THR A 31 8.47 -1.20 1.48
CA THR A 31 8.10 -0.34 2.61
C THR A 31 6.59 -0.37 2.89
N LEU A 32 5.75 -0.51 1.85
CA LEU A 32 4.31 -0.56 2.02
C LEU A 32 3.89 -1.85 2.72
N GLU A 33 4.44 -3.00 2.33
CA GLU A 33 4.03 -4.32 2.84
C GLU A 33 4.17 -4.48 4.36
N LEU A 34 5.15 -3.80 4.97
CA LEU A 34 5.41 -3.88 6.42
C LEU A 34 4.33 -3.21 7.29
N GLY A 35 3.54 -2.30 6.72
CA GLY A 35 2.52 -1.52 7.46
C GLY A 35 1.08 -1.88 7.14
N LEU A 36 0.84 -2.87 6.26
CA LEU A 36 -0.52 -3.19 5.79
C LEU A 36 -1.24 -4.12 6.76
N ILE A 37 -2.52 -3.82 6.97
CA ILE A 37 -3.48 -4.78 7.52
C ILE A 37 -4.19 -5.42 6.33
N PRO A 38 -3.98 -6.71 6.05
CA PRO A 38 -4.65 -7.37 4.93
C PRO A 38 -6.14 -7.50 5.24
N ILE A 39 -6.96 -7.03 4.30
CA ILE A 39 -8.42 -7.17 4.37
C ILE A 39 -8.87 -8.04 3.20
N THR A 40 -9.51 -9.16 3.53
CA THR A 40 -10.20 -9.98 2.53
C THR A 40 -11.51 -9.32 2.16
N VAL A 41 -11.62 -8.87 0.91
CA VAL A 41 -12.85 -8.36 0.31
C VAL A 41 -13.60 -9.54 -0.29
N ASN A 42 -14.66 -9.95 0.38
CA ASN A 42 -15.58 -10.98 -0.10
C ASN A 42 -16.99 -10.61 0.35
N ASP A 43 -17.93 -10.58 -0.58
CA ASP A 43 -19.31 -10.14 -0.35
C ASP A 43 -20.08 -11.05 0.63
N SER A 44 -19.60 -12.27 0.86
CA SER A 44 -20.16 -13.19 1.87
C SER A 44 -19.67 -12.89 3.29
N ILE A 45 -18.55 -12.17 3.44
CA ILE A 45 -17.91 -11.95 4.74
C ILE A 45 -18.46 -10.66 5.35
N ARG A 46 -19.27 -10.81 6.39
CA ARG A 46 -19.91 -9.68 7.09
C ARG A 46 -19.04 -9.09 8.21
N ASP A 47 -18.10 -9.87 8.75
CA ASP A 47 -17.32 -9.52 9.93
C ASP A 47 -15.83 -9.70 9.69
N TYR A 48 -15.00 -8.89 10.35
CA TYR A 48 -13.55 -9.08 10.30
C TYR A 48 -13.13 -10.35 11.04
N PRO A 49 -12.16 -11.11 10.51
CA PRO A 49 -11.50 -12.17 11.28
C PRO A 49 -10.88 -11.61 12.56
N ASP A 50 -10.78 -12.43 13.61
CA ASP A 50 -10.27 -11.98 14.92
C ASP A 50 -8.87 -11.38 14.84
N ALA A 51 -7.99 -11.94 14.00
CA ALA A 51 -6.65 -11.39 13.77
C ALA A 51 -6.71 -9.95 13.24
N THR A 52 -7.57 -9.68 12.26
CA THR A 52 -7.79 -8.34 11.70
C THR A 52 -8.42 -7.42 12.75
N LYS A 53 -9.42 -7.89 13.52
CA LYS A 53 -10.02 -7.11 14.61
C LYS A 53 -8.98 -6.67 15.63
N GLN A 54 -8.07 -7.56 16.04
CA GLN A 54 -7.00 -7.22 16.98
C GLN A 54 -6.04 -6.15 16.43
N GLN A 55 -5.74 -6.19 15.13
CA GLN A 55 -4.92 -5.16 14.48
C GLN A 55 -5.66 -3.83 14.41
N LEU A 56 -6.94 -3.82 14.01
CA LEU A 56 -7.77 -2.62 13.96
C LEU A 56 -7.95 -1.97 15.34
N LYS A 57 -8.14 -2.77 16.40
CA LYS A 57 -8.19 -2.28 17.79
C LYS A 57 -6.92 -1.53 18.20
N LYS A 58 -5.75 -1.95 17.70
CA LYS A 58 -4.48 -1.25 17.94
C LYS A 58 -4.39 0.05 17.15
N VAL A 59 -4.86 0.06 15.90
CA VAL A 59 -4.85 1.25 15.03
C VAL A 59 -5.76 2.34 15.56
N PHE A 60 -6.97 1.99 15.99
CA PHE A 60 -7.95 2.95 16.49
C PHE A 60 -7.87 3.17 18.02
N ALA A 61 -6.85 2.63 18.68
CA ALA A 61 -6.66 2.81 20.12
C ALA A 61 -6.54 4.31 20.45
N ASN A 62 -7.36 4.78 21.39
CA ASN A 62 -7.40 6.18 21.84
C ASN A 62 -7.79 7.20 20.76
N VAL A 63 -8.49 6.76 19.71
CA VAL A 63 -9.08 7.66 18.70
C VAL A 63 -10.52 7.97 19.07
N GLU A 64 -10.86 9.25 19.21
CA GLU A 64 -12.22 9.70 19.55
C GLU A 64 -13.10 9.88 18.31
N ILE A 65 -12.53 10.34 17.19
CA ILE A 65 -13.25 10.63 15.96
C ILE A 65 -12.56 9.93 14.78
N ILE A 66 -13.33 9.13 14.04
CA ILE A 66 -12.87 8.43 12.84
C ILE A 66 -13.60 8.99 11.61
N GLY A 67 -12.84 9.64 10.73
CA GLY A 67 -13.35 10.10 9.44
C GLY A 67 -13.31 9.00 8.37
N LEU A 68 -14.45 8.69 7.76
CA LEU A 68 -14.57 7.65 6.72
C LEU A 68 -14.89 8.26 5.36
N GLY A 69 -13.87 8.38 4.51
CA GLY A 69 -14.00 8.84 3.12
C GLY A 69 -14.41 7.73 2.15
N GLU A 70 -14.69 8.12 0.91
CA GLU A 70 -14.83 7.21 -0.23
C GLU A 70 -14.17 7.82 -1.46
N ASN A 71 -13.52 7.01 -2.29
CA ASN A 71 -12.81 7.50 -3.46
C ASN A 71 -13.79 7.92 -4.58
N THR A 72 -14.93 7.22 -4.70
CA THR A 72 -16.01 7.54 -5.63
C THR A 72 -17.36 7.21 -5.01
N HIS A 73 -18.42 7.90 -5.42
CA HIS A 73 -19.78 7.73 -4.86
C HIS A 73 -20.48 6.42 -5.28
N GLN A 74 -19.96 5.71 -6.29
CA GLN A 74 -20.62 4.53 -6.87
C GLN A 74 -19.81 3.24 -6.68
N ASP A 75 -18.80 3.25 -5.80
CA ASP A 75 -18.05 2.04 -5.50
C ASP A 75 -18.75 1.20 -4.41
N GLY A 76 -19.47 0.17 -4.86
CA GLY A 76 -20.16 -0.77 -3.98
C GLY A 76 -19.21 -1.52 -3.03
N ALA A 77 -17.95 -1.74 -3.41
CA ALA A 77 -16.98 -2.39 -2.52
C ALA A 77 -16.60 -1.45 -1.36
N THR A 78 -16.33 -0.18 -1.65
CA THR A 78 -16.07 0.84 -0.62
C THR A 78 -17.27 1.00 0.31
N PHE A 79 -18.50 1.06 -0.21
CA PHE A 79 -19.70 1.19 0.62
C PHE A 79 -19.88 -0.01 1.58
N ARG A 80 -19.67 -1.23 1.07
CA ARG A 80 -19.75 -2.46 1.90
C ARG A 80 -18.67 -2.49 2.97
N GLU A 81 -17.44 -2.17 2.60
CA GLU A 81 -16.32 -2.16 3.54
C GLU A 81 -16.49 -1.07 4.61
N LYS A 82 -17.01 0.11 4.25
CA LYS A 82 -17.40 1.15 5.23
C LYS A 82 -18.46 0.65 6.19
N THR A 83 -19.49 -0.04 5.69
CA THR A 83 -20.55 -0.61 6.53
C THR A 83 -19.98 -1.64 7.51
N ARG A 84 -19.09 -2.50 7.04
CA ARG A 84 -18.39 -3.50 7.86
C ARG A 84 -17.49 -2.85 8.92
N LEU A 85 -16.77 -1.80 8.55
CA LEU A 85 -15.93 -1.05 9.48
C LEU A 85 -16.76 -0.36 10.56
N ILE A 86 -17.88 0.28 10.18
CA ILE A 86 -18.82 0.89 11.13
C ILE A 86 -19.36 -0.16 12.11
N LYS A 87 -19.76 -1.34 11.61
CA LYS A 87 -20.22 -2.45 12.45
C LYS A 87 -19.14 -2.85 13.47
N PHE A 88 -17.91 -3.04 13.01
CA PHE A 88 -16.77 -3.35 13.90
C PHE A 88 -16.55 -2.27 14.96
N LEU A 89 -16.53 -0.99 14.57
CA LEU A 89 -16.33 0.11 15.52
C LEU A 89 -17.43 0.09 16.58
N HIS A 90 -18.68 -0.04 16.17
CA HIS A 90 -19.83 -0.09 17.08
C HIS A 90 -19.81 -1.29 18.03
N GLU A 91 -19.55 -2.49 17.52
CA GLU A 91 -19.64 -3.74 18.30
C GLU A 91 -18.41 -3.98 19.19
N GLU A 92 -17.24 -3.50 18.78
CA GLU A 92 -15.96 -3.90 19.37
C GLU A 92 -15.19 -2.74 20.02
N MET A 93 -15.52 -1.48 19.69
CA MET A 93 -14.77 -0.28 20.13
C MET A 93 -15.63 0.73 20.91
N GLY A 94 -16.96 0.69 20.76
CA GLY A 94 -17.91 1.55 21.47
C GLY A 94 -18.12 2.90 20.80
#